data_AF-A0A833W5I9-F1
#
_entry.id   AF-A0A833W5I9-F1
#
_cell.length_a   1.000
_cell.length_b   1.000
_cell.length_c   1.000
_cell.angle_alpha   90.00
_cell.angle_beta   90.00
_cell.angle_gamma   90.00
#
_symmetry.space_group_name_H-M   'P 1'
#
loop_
_entity.id
_entity.type
_entity.pdbx_description
1 polymer ?
#
loop_
_entity_poly.entity_id
_entity_poly.type
_entity_poly.pdbx_seq_one_letter_code
_entity_poly.pdbx_strand_id
1 'polypeptide(L)'
;MGCLGYTYVNDDPRGTQCYLKSSVDGWVKKVGVHSGVMPSLPPWSKCEDHTGFRPCANYFYCQPWDWSYYQCIQRPRCYVETNIDYYGNDIKRVSGIGPGECCEECGKTPGCDSYTYINDDPTGTQCYLKSSSAGRTTKIGAISGSVTPGMK
;
A
#
# COMPACT_ATOMS: atom_id res chain seq x y z
N MET A 1 -0.90 3.95 12.20
CA MET A 1 -1.16 5.41 12.18
C MET A 1 -0.34 5.99 11.02
N GLY A 2 -1.00 6.64 10.06
CA GLY A 2 -0.38 7.12 8.82
C GLY A 2 -0.03 8.60 8.86
N CYS A 3 0.65 9.08 7.81
CA CYS A 3 0.93 10.50 7.60
C CYS A 3 -0.37 11.25 7.26
N LEU A 4 -0.80 12.19 8.11
CA LEU A 4 -1.99 13.02 7.93
C LEU A 4 -1.69 14.35 7.23
N GLY A 5 -0.44 14.81 7.27
CA GLY A 5 -0.01 16.02 6.57
C GLY A 5 1.49 16.06 6.38
N TYR A 6 1.96 17.04 5.62
CA TYR A 6 3.38 17.23 5.37
C TYR A 6 3.75 18.70 5.54
N THR A 7 5.03 18.93 5.80
CA THR A 7 5.65 20.25 5.81
C THR A 7 6.91 20.21 4.97
N TYR A 8 6.99 21.07 3.98
CA TYR A 8 8.08 21.24 3.04
C TYR A 8 8.77 22.58 3.30
N VAL A 9 10.09 22.53 3.53
CA VAL A 9 10.93 23.68 3.87
C VAL A 9 12.06 23.77 2.86
N ASN A 10 12.05 24.82 2.04
CA ASN A 10 13.10 25.05 1.03
C ASN A 10 14.38 25.65 1.64
N ASP A 11 14.25 26.43 2.72
CA ASP A 11 15.35 27.20 3.31
C ASP A 11 15.91 26.54 4.59
N ASP A 12 15.94 25.21 4.66
CA ASP A 12 16.58 24.49 5.77
C ASP A 12 18.11 24.46 5.56
N PRO A 13 18.93 24.72 6.59
CA PRO A 13 20.39 24.66 6.49
C PRO A 13 20.95 23.32 5.98
N ARG A 14 20.15 22.25 6.02
CA ARG A 14 20.48 20.91 5.52
C ARG A 14 20.01 20.66 4.08
N GLY A 15 19.56 21.71 3.37
CA GLY A 15 18.90 21.62 2.06
C GLY A 15 17.42 21.28 2.19
N THR A 16 16.69 21.29 1.07
CA THR A 16 15.23 21.05 1.02
C THR A 16 14.79 19.84 1.85
N GLN A 17 13.90 20.07 2.84
CA GLN A 17 13.37 19.03 3.72
C GLN A 17 11.87 18.82 3.54
N CYS A 18 11.43 17.55 3.61
CA CYS A 18 10.02 17.16 3.73
C CYS A 18 9.79 16.43 5.06
N TYR A 19 8.93 16.99 5.89
CA TYR A 19 8.55 16.46 7.19
C TYR A 19 7.14 15.88 7.11
N LEU A 20 7.02 14.56 7.27
CA LEU A 20 5.73 13.87 7.36
C LEU A 20 5.19 14.00 8.79
N LYS A 21 3.89 14.29 8.93
CA LYS A 21 3.23 14.55 10.21
C LYS A 21 2.07 13.58 10.41
N SER A 22 2.03 12.94 11.57
CA SER A 22 0.97 12.02 11.99
C SER A 22 -0.27 12.73 12.56
N SER A 23 -0.20 14.05 12.78
CA SER A 23 -1.33 14.92 13.13
C SER A 23 -1.16 16.29 12.47
N VAL A 24 -2.29 16.91 12.11
CA VAL A 24 -2.35 18.29 11.62
C VAL A 24 -2.91 19.28 12.65
N ASP A 25 -3.15 18.80 13.86
CA ASP A 25 -3.63 19.63 14.97
C ASP A 25 -2.52 20.58 15.43
N GLY A 26 -2.90 21.81 15.77
CA GLY A 26 -1.96 22.81 16.30
C GLY A 26 -0.94 23.33 15.27
N TRP A 27 -1.21 23.20 13.98
CA TRP A 27 -0.35 23.81 12.96
C TRP A 27 -0.35 25.33 13.07
N VAL A 28 0.86 25.89 13.05
CA VAL A 28 1.08 27.35 13.06
C VAL A 28 1.63 27.75 11.71
N LYS A 29 1.09 28.85 11.15
CA LYS A 29 1.60 29.42 9.91
C LYS A 29 3.02 29.95 10.12
N LYS A 30 3.97 29.43 9.34
CA LYS A 30 5.37 29.91 9.31
C LYS A 30 5.71 30.38 7.90
N VAL A 31 6.26 31.59 7.79
CA VAL A 31 6.70 32.17 6.51
C VAL A 31 7.84 31.32 5.93
N GLY A 32 7.84 31.09 4.61
CA GLY A 32 8.85 30.27 3.93
C GLY A 32 8.64 28.76 4.03
N VAL A 33 7.49 28.32 4.56
CA VAL A 33 7.17 26.90 4.76
C VAL A 33 5.88 26.55 4.03
N HIS A 34 5.89 25.50 3.21
CA HIS A 34 4.71 24.95 2.57
C HIS A 34 4.21 23.76 3.39
N SER A 35 2.97 23.76 3.85
CA SER A 35 2.40 22.60 4.54
C SER A 35 1.03 22.28 4.00
N GLY A 36 0.66 21.00 4.01
CA GLY A 36 -0.65 20.56 3.53
C GLY A 36 -1.08 19.26 4.20
N VAL A 37 -2.39 19.10 4.37
CA VAL A 37 -2.95 17.77 4.66
C VAL A 37 -2.67 16.86 3.47
N MET A 38 -2.37 15.59 3.72
CA MET A 38 -2.35 14.62 2.64
C MET A 38 -3.80 14.48 2.15
N PRO A 39 -4.13 14.85 0.90
CA PRO A 39 -5.50 14.77 0.43
C PRO A 39 -5.91 13.30 0.42
N SER A 40 -6.86 12.92 1.27
CA SER A 40 -7.47 11.61 1.22
C SER A 40 -8.39 11.54 0.01
N LEU A 41 -7.93 10.83 -1.02
CA LEU A 41 -8.74 10.67 -2.23
C LEU A 41 -10.01 9.86 -1.93
N PRO A 42 -11.15 10.21 -2.55
CA PRO A 42 -12.42 9.55 -2.28
C PRO A 42 -12.41 8.08 -2.75
N PRO A 43 -13.31 7.24 -2.21
CA PRO A 43 -13.52 5.87 -2.70
C PRO A 43 -13.58 5.80 -4.23
N TRP A 44 -12.93 4.80 -4.81
CA TRP A 44 -12.97 4.48 -6.25
C TRP A 44 -12.34 5.51 -7.19
N SER A 45 -11.75 6.58 -6.66
CA SER A 45 -11.01 7.54 -7.48
C SER A 45 -9.64 7.01 -7.89
N LYS A 46 -9.11 7.54 -9.01
CA LYS A 46 -7.72 7.30 -9.41
C LYS A 46 -6.80 7.84 -8.32
N CYS A 47 -5.97 6.97 -7.76
CA CYS A 47 -5.06 7.32 -6.67
C CYS A 47 -3.64 7.55 -7.12
N GLU A 48 -3.17 6.86 -8.17
CA GLU A 48 -1.94 7.21 -8.87
C GLU A 48 -1.65 6.31 -10.12
N ASP A 49 -0.37 6.24 -10.51
CA ASP A 49 0.31 5.30 -11.39
C ASP A 49 1.70 4.87 -10.84
N HIS A 50 2.55 4.22 -11.64
CA HIS A 50 3.89 3.79 -11.25
C HIS A 50 4.86 4.91 -10.80
N THR A 51 4.59 6.18 -11.13
CA THR A 51 5.50 7.31 -10.85
C THR A 51 5.26 7.95 -9.49
N GLY A 52 4.17 7.63 -8.82
CA GLY A 52 3.83 8.26 -7.55
C GLY A 52 2.82 7.47 -6.72
N PHE A 53 2.55 7.97 -5.52
CA PHE A 53 1.55 7.39 -4.64
C PHE A 53 0.80 8.50 -3.90
N ARG A 54 -0.53 8.54 -4.02
CA ARG A 54 -1.38 9.39 -3.18
C ARG A 54 -2.22 8.52 -2.22
N PRO A 55 -2.35 8.92 -0.95
CA PRO A 55 -3.12 8.16 0.01
C PRO A 55 -4.62 8.26 -0.28
N CYS A 56 -5.29 7.12 -0.12
CA CYS A 56 -6.74 7.04 -0.14
C CYS A 56 -7.35 7.36 1.22
N ALA A 57 -8.65 7.65 1.24
CA ALA A 57 -9.41 7.78 2.48
C ALA A 57 -9.26 6.58 3.42
N ASN A 58 -9.58 6.81 4.69
CA ASN A 58 -9.60 5.76 5.70
C ASN A 58 -10.43 4.56 5.19
N TYR A 59 -9.94 3.35 5.48
CA TYR A 59 -10.48 2.08 4.96
C TYR A 59 -10.26 1.81 3.46
N PHE A 60 -9.56 2.68 2.74
CA PHE A 60 -9.17 2.45 1.34
C PHE A 60 -7.65 2.42 1.19
N TYR A 61 -7.16 1.75 0.15
CA TYR A 61 -5.75 1.77 -0.25
C TYR A 61 -5.63 1.94 -1.75
N CYS A 62 -4.45 2.38 -2.19
CA CYS A 62 -4.18 2.61 -3.60
C CYS A 62 -3.73 1.31 -4.25
N GLN A 63 -4.62 0.68 -5.01
CA GLN A 63 -4.37 -0.59 -5.69
C GLN A 63 -3.90 -0.36 -7.12
N PRO A 64 -2.78 -0.96 -7.53
CA PRO A 64 -2.35 -1.02 -8.91
C PRO A 64 -3.19 -2.02 -9.69
N TRP A 65 -3.76 -1.56 -10.82
CA TRP A 65 -4.38 -2.43 -11.81
C TRP A 65 -3.44 -2.66 -12.99
N ASP A 66 -2.78 -1.60 -13.43
CA ASP A 66 -1.72 -1.63 -14.43
C ASP A 66 -0.69 -0.54 -14.13
N TRP A 67 0.35 -0.44 -14.98
CA TRP A 67 1.44 0.53 -14.85
C TRP A 67 0.99 2.01 -14.79
N SER A 68 -0.17 2.34 -15.37
CA SER A 68 -0.68 3.70 -15.56
C SER A 68 -1.92 4.04 -14.72
N TYR A 69 -2.52 3.05 -14.06
CA TYR A 69 -3.79 3.21 -13.37
C TYR A 69 -3.86 2.48 -12.04
N TYR A 70 -3.80 3.25 -10.97
CA TYR A 70 -4.04 2.80 -9.61
C TYR A 70 -5.31 3.45 -9.08
N GLN A 71 -6.10 2.71 -8.29
CA GLN A 71 -7.39 3.17 -7.79
C GLN A 71 -7.50 3.00 -6.28
N CYS A 72 -8.19 3.95 -5.63
CA CYS A 72 -8.62 3.77 -4.26
C CYS A 72 -9.69 2.68 -4.17
N ILE A 73 -9.33 1.54 -3.61
CA ILE A 73 -10.28 0.46 -3.35
C ILE A 73 -10.35 0.16 -1.86
N GLN A 74 -11.44 -0.49 -1.45
CA GLN A 74 -11.63 -0.87 -0.07
C GLN A 74 -10.51 -1.80 0.40
N ARG A 75 -9.96 -1.53 1.58
CA ARG A 75 -8.92 -2.37 2.20
C ARG A 75 -9.48 -3.74 2.52
N PRO A 76 -8.76 -4.82 2.19
CA PRO A 76 -9.07 -6.14 2.71
C PRO A 76 -8.80 -6.20 4.22
N ARG A 77 -9.15 -7.31 4.85
CA ARG A 77 -8.96 -7.53 6.29
C ARG A 77 -7.49 -7.72 6.70
N CYS A 78 -6.61 -7.91 5.72
CA CYS A 78 -5.16 -7.99 5.91
C CYS A 78 -4.53 -6.59 5.99
N TYR A 79 -3.34 -6.52 6.57
CA TYR A 79 -2.45 -5.38 6.31
C TYR A 79 -2.03 -5.42 4.83
N VAL A 80 -1.89 -4.25 4.21
CA VAL A 80 -1.61 -4.15 2.76
C VAL A 80 -0.50 -3.16 2.50
N GLU A 81 0.42 -3.56 1.62
CA GLU A 81 1.54 -2.77 1.13
C GLU A 81 1.52 -2.76 -0.41
N THR A 82 1.39 -1.55 -0.97
CA THR A 82 1.43 -1.32 -2.42
C THR A 82 2.88 -1.25 -2.90
N ASN A 83 3.13 -1.80 -4.08
CA ASN A 83 4.44 -1.85 -4.75
C ASN A 83 5.51 -2.64 -4.00
N ILE A 84 5.07 -3.64 -3.22
CA ILE A 84 5.94 -4.52 -2.43
C ILE A 84 5.69 -5.96 -2.81
N ASP A 85 6.77 -6.72 -2.94
CA ASP A 85 6.81 -8.18 -3.07
C ASP A 85 7.47 -8.76 -1.81
N TYR A 86 6.84 -9.75 -1.20
CA TYR A 86 7.47 -10.56 -0.16
C TYR A 86 8.17 -11.73 -0.84
N TYR A 87 9.37 -11.49 -1.37
CA TYR A 87 10.04 -12.45 -2.25
C TYR A 87 10.36 -13.77 -1.54
N GLY A 88 10.01 -14.89 -2.19
CA GLY A 88 10.19 -16.25 -1.67
C GLY A 88 9.12 -16.68 -0.68
N ASN A 89 9.45 -17.70 0.14
CA ASN A 89 8.57 -18.30 1.16
C ASN A 89 7.21 -18.79 0.64
N ASP A 90 7.13 -19.13 -0.64
CA ASP A 90 5.89 -19.54 -1.31
C ASP A 90 5.40 -20.90 -0.82
N ILE A 91 4.14 -20.93 -0.39
CA ILE A 91 3.41 -22.16 -0.02
C ILE A 91 2.61 -22.64 -1.23
N LYS A 92 1.85 -21.73 -1.84
CA LYS A 92 0.90 -22.04 -2.89
C LYS A 92 0.68 -20.83 -3.80
N ARG A 93 0.44 -21.08 -5.08
CA ARG A 93 -0.04 -20.08 -6.04
C ARG A 93 -1.50 -20.32 -6.35
N VAL A 94 -2.30 -19.26 -6.38
CA VAL A 94 -3.71 -19.25 -6.79
C VAL A 94 -3.86 -18.19 -7.89
N SER A 95 -4.52 -18.53 -8.99
CA SER A 95 -4.68 -17.63 -10.13
C SER A 95 -6.15 -17.24 -10.33
N GLY A 96 -6.40 -16.10 -10.97
CA GLY A 96 -7.76 -15.68 -11.33
C GLY A 96 -8.61 -15.15 -10.16
N ILE A 97 -7.98 -14.80 -9.05
CA ILE A 97 -8.61 -14.14 -7.90
C ILE A 97 -8.07 -12.72 -7.75
N GLY A 98 -8.76 -11.86 -7.01
CA GLY A 98 -8.28 -10.52 -6.66
C GLY A 98 -7.46 -10.49 -5.37
N PRO A 99 -6.93 -9.32 -4.99
CA PRO A 99 -6.09 -9.16 -3.80
C PRO A 99 -6.87 -9.33 -2.50
N GLY A 100 -8.17 -9.02 -2.50
CA GLY A 100 -9.06 -9.27 -1.36
C GLY A 100 -9.27 -10.76 -1.12
N GLU A 101 -9.57 -11.53 -2.18
CA GLU A 101 -9.67 -12.98 -2.08
C GLU A 101 -8.31 -13.61 -1.74
N CYS A 102 -7.20 -13.06 -2.23
CA CYS A 102 -5.85 -13.53 -1.90
C CYS A 102 -5.58 -13.45 -0.38
N CYS A 103 -6.01 -12.37 0.26
CA CYS A 103 -5.98 -12.23 1.72
C CYS A 103 -6.83 -13.30 2.44
N GLU A 104 -8.05 -13.56 1.96
CA GLU A 104 -8.93 -14.58 2.54
C GLU A 104 -8.38 -16.00 2.37
N GLU A 105 -7.85 -16.32 1.19
CA GLU A 105 -7.23 -17.62 0.91
C GLU A 105 -5.98 -17.83 1.75
N CYS A 106 -5.18 -16.79 2.02
CA CYS A 106 -4.10 -16.88 2.99
C CYS A 106 -4.64 -17.18 4.40
N GLY A 107 -5.68 -16.47 4.86
CA GLY A 107 -6.28 -16.71 6.18
C GLY A 107 -6.79 -18.14 6.37
N LYS A 108 -7.31 -18.77 5.31
CA LYS A 108 -7.78 -20.17 5.32
C LYS A 108 -6.66 -21.20 5.17
N THR A 109 -5.47 -20.80 4.73
CA THR A 109 -4.38 -21.73 4.40
C THR A 109 -3.47 -21.94 5.61
N PRO A 110 -3.41 -23.16 6.17
CA PRO A 110 -2.53 -23.44 7.31
C PRO A 110 -1.07 -23.10 6.99
N GLY A 111 -0.42 -22.37 7.91
CA GLY A 111 0.96 -21.92 7.75
C GLY A 111 1.14 -20.68 6.89
N CYS A 112 0.08 -20.13 6.27
CA CYS A 112 0.17 -18.85 5.58
C CYS A 112 0.21 -17.69 6.59
N ASP A 113 1.16 -16.79 6.39
CA ASP A 113 1.34 -15.58 7.18
C ASP A 113 1.13 -14.32 6.35
N SER A 114 1.42 -14.42 5.05
CA SER A 114 1.38 -13.29 4.14
C SER A 114 1.13 -13.74 2.71
N TYR A 115 0.90 -12.78 1.83
CA TYR A 115 0.75 -13.02 0.41
C TYR A 115 1.37 -11.91 -0.41
N THR A 116 1.64 -12.21 -1.68
CA THR A 116 1.90 -11.21 -2.72
C THR A 116 0.96 -11.47 -3.88
N TYR A 117 0.24 -10.44 -4.29
CA TYR A 117 -0.67 -10.41 -5.41
C TYR A 117 -0.07 -9.60 -6.56
N ILE A 118 -0.17 -10.12 -7.78
CA ILE A 118 0.29 -9.48 -9.02
C ILE A 118 -0.89 -9.44 -9.97
N ASN A 119 -1.33 -8.22 -10.31
CA ASN A 119 -2.48 -8.04 -11.20
C ASN A 119 -2.13 -8.30 -12.67
N ASP A 120 -0.99 -7.77 -13.11
CA ASP A 120 -0.58 -7.70 -14.53
C ASP A 120 0.48 -8.77 -14.87
N ASP A 121 0.28 -9.99 -14.37
CA ASP A 121 1.11 -11.13 -14.76
C ASP A 121 0.68 -11.66 -16.14
N PRO A 122 1.61 -12.06 -17.03
CA PRO A 122 1.27 -12.53 -18.39
C PRO A 122 0.30 -13.72 -18.44
N THR A 123 0.17 -14.46 -17.33
CA THR A 123 -0.70 -15.63 -17.21
C THR A 123 -2.03 -15.32 -16.51
N GLY A 124 -2.37 -14.04 -16.35
CA GLY A 124 -3.51 -13.56 -15.56
C GLY A 124 -3.14 -13.36 -14.10
N THR A 125 -4.08 -12.86 -13.30
CA THR A 125 -3.79 -12.45 -11.91
C THR A 125 -3.19 -13.60 -11.09
N GLN A 126 -2.15 -13.30 -10.32
CA GLN A 126 -1.44 -14.28 -9.49
C GLN A 126 -1.47 -13.88 -8.02
N CYS A 127 -1.87 -14.81 -7.16
CA CYS A 127 -1.80 -14.72 -5.72
C CYS A 127 -0.78 -15.77 -5.21
N TYR A 128 0.29 -15.29 -4.61
CA TYR A 128 1.32 -16.12 -4.00
C TYR A 128 1.11 -16.10 -2.49
N LEU A 129 0.65 -17.24 -1.94
CA LEU A 129 0.49 -17.45 -0.50
C LEU A 129 1.84 -17.82 0.11
N LYS A 130 2.20 -17.21 1.23
CA LYS A 130 3.55 -17.26 1.77
C LYS A 130 3.57 -17.52 3.26
N SER A 131 4.58 -18.25 3.72
CA SER A 131 4.76 -18.57 5.15
C SER A 131 5.37 -17.43 5.97
N SER A 132 5.90 -16.39 5.31
CA SER A 132 6.52 -15.23 5.97
C SER A 132 6.56 -14.03 5.02
N SER A 133 6.49 -12.82 5.58
CA SER A 133 6.72 -11.54 4.88
C SER A 133 8.21 -11.19 4.75
N ALA A 134 9.12 -12.08 5.17
CA ALA A 134 10.55 -11.95 4.92
C ALA A 134 10.85 -11.87 3.41
N GLY A 135 11.96 -11.22 3.05
CA GLY A 135 12.31 -10.98 1.64
C GLY A 135 11.58 -9.78 1.03
N ARG A 136 10.99 -8.92 1.86
CA ARG A 136 10.33 -7.67 1.45
C ARG A 136 11.20 -6.83 0.52
N THR A 137 10.77 -6.67 -0.71
CA THR A 137 11.46 -5.90 -1.76
C THR A 137 10.46 -5.06 -2.56
N THR A 138 10.94 -3.99 -3.19
CA THR A 138 10.11 -3.13 -4.04
C THR A 138 9.84 -3.84 -5.36
N LYS A 139 8.56 -3.94 -5.72
CA LYS A 139 8.10 -4.43 -7.03
C LYS A 139 6.87 -3.64 -7.44
N ILE A 140 7.04 -2.73 -8.40
CA ILE A 140 5.97 -1.88 -8.91
C ILE A 140 4.82 -2.77 -9.44
N GLY A 141 3.59 -2.45 -9.07
CA GLY A 141 2.39 -3.21 -9.44
C GLY A 141 2.06 -4.39 -8.53
N ALA A 142 2.96 -4.80 -7.63
CA ALA A 142 2.67 -5.85 -6.66
C ALA A 142 1.88 -5.31 -5.45
N ILE A 143 0.99 -6.13 -4.91
CA ILE A 143 0.29 -5.88 -3.65
C ILE A 143 0.65 -6.99 -2.68
N SER A 144 1.36 -6.67 -1.61
CA SER A 144 1.61 -7.64 -0.55
C SER A 144 0.74 -7.37 0.66
N GLY A 145 0.47 -8.42 1.45
CA GLY A 145 -0.27 -8.26 2.68
C GLY A 145 -0.02 -9.36 3.69
N SER A 146 -0.21 -9.04 4.97
CA SER A 146 -0.06 -9.97 6.09
C SER A 146 -1.41 -10.21 6.74
N VAL A 147 -1.72 -11.47 7.01
CA VAL A 147 -2.97 -11.82 7.70
C VAL A 147 -2.95 -11.30 9.12
N THR A 148 -4.10 -10.82 9.60
CA THR A 148 -4.21 -10.36 10.98
C THR A 148 -4.41 -11.54 11.92
N PRO A 149 -4.04 -11.43 13.21
CA PRO A 149 -4.21 -12.53 14.17
C PRO A 149 -5.64 -13.06 14.26
N GLY A 150 -6.66 -12.22 14.01
CA GLY A 150 -8.07 -12.63 14.01
C GLY A 150 -8.54 -13.39 12.77
N MET A 151 -7.66 -13.63 11.79
CA MET A 151 -7.94 -14.43 10.59
C MET A 151 -7.31 -15.83 10.63
N LYS A 152 -6.44 -16.10 11.61
CA LYS A 152 -5.83 -17.43 11.81
C LYS A 152 -6.70 -18.32 12.69
#